data_AF-A0A353R907-F1
#
_entry.id   AF-A0A353R907-F1
#
_cell.length_a   1.000
_cell.length_b   1.000
_cell.length_c   1.000
_cell.angle_alpha   90.00
_cell.angle_beta   90.00
_cell.angle_gamma   90.00
#
_symmetry.space_group_name_H-M   'P 1'
#
loop_
_entity.id
_entity.type
_entity.pdbx_description
1 polymer ?
#
loop_
_entity_poly.entity_id
_entity_poly.type
_entity_poly.pdbx_seq_one_letter_code
_entity_poly.pdbx_strand_id
1 'polypeptide(L)'
;MNSLRAEFNSKIGYSGNILFLILGQSLIIILSLFLLFILIQAIRPKMLHNTPELIFTLFLFVLVVTGASITYKIEPAALYLLPFPVIVLFMDSFFPTRFSLPVYIFFLIPLAVITDSYHVALINIIAGGVAIYVFRFWGRGWQQFLSALLVFIAYLFVDLAIHLISEGTLERLNGVVFRNYGVASVLMIASYPLVFLFEKVFGFVSISRLRDLADTGNKALRELSEKAPGTMQHSLQVANLAETAARTIGANALLCRVGALYHDIGKINNP
;
A
#
# COMPACT_ATOMS: atom_id res chain seq x y z
N MET A 1 -7.11 -16.22 40.80
CA MET A 1 -6.51 -16.19 39.44
C MET A 1 -7.13 -17.20 38.47
N ASN A 2 -7.60 -18.38 38.91
CA ASN A 2 -8.22 -19.38 38.03
C ASN A 2 -9.67 -19.09 37.63
N SER A 3 -10.44 -18.32 38.43
CA SER A 3 -11.83 -17.97 38.08
C SER A 3 -11.92 -16.92 36.96
N LEU A 4 -11.03 -15.92 36.96
CA LEU A 4 -10.96 -14.92 35.88
C LEU A 4 -10.54 -15.53 34.53
N ARG A 5 -9.67 -16.56 34.54
CA ARG A 5 -9.33 -17.34 33.33
C ARG A 5 -10.49 -18.21 32.86
N ALA A 6 -11.23 -18.82 33.78
CA ALA A 6 -12.40 -19.64 33.45
C ALA A 6 -13.56 -18.78 32.90
N GLU A 7 -13.75 -17.57 33.43
CA GLU A 7 -14.79 -16.65 32.97
C GLU A 7 -14.44 -16.03 31.60
N PHE A 8 -13.15 -15.71 31.37
CA PHE A 8 -12.64 -15.29 30.06
C PHE A 8 -12.80 -16.39 29.00
N ASN A 9 -12.52 -17.65 29.36
CA ASN A 9 -12.71 -18.82 28.49
C ASN A 9 -14.19 -19.17 28.25
N SER A 10 -15.12 -18.68 29.06
CA SER A 10 -16.57 -18.90 28.85
C SER A 10 -17.22 -17.87 27.92
N LYS A 11 -16.64 -16.66 27.82
CA LYS A 11 -17.14 -15.58 26.95
C LYS A 11 -16.66 -15.69 25.50
N ILE A 12 -15.56 -16.40 25.29
CA ILE A 12 -15.06 -16.79 23.96
C ILE A 12 -15.45 -18.25 23.81
N GLY A 13 -16.39 -18.59 22.94
CA GLY A 13 -16.91 -19.95 22.75
C GLY A 13 -15.89 -20.95 22.18
N TYR A 14 -14.71 -21.06 22.78
CA TYR A 14 -13.61 -21.92 22.35
C TYR A 14 -13.31 -22.95 23.45
N SER A 15 -13.98 -24.09 23.37
CA SER A 15 -13.72 -25.29 24.18
C SER A 15 -12.56 -26.14 23.66
N GLY A 16 -11.77 -25.62 22.71
CA GLY A 16 -10.65 -26.31 22.07
C GLY A 16 -9.28 -26.05 22.72
N ASN A 17 -8.31 -26.91 22.43
CA ASN A 17 -6.94 -26.77 22.92
C ASN A 17 -6.24 -25.58 22.22
N ILE A 18 -5.73 -24.62 23.01
CA ILE A 18 -5.00 -23.42 22.55
C ILE A 18 -3.84 -23.78 21.61
N LEU A 19 -3.19 -24.93 21.83
CA LEU A 19 -2.12 -25.41 20.96
C LEU A 19 -2.60 -25.62 19.51
N PHE A 20 -3.79 -26.22 19.32
CA PHE A 20 -4.34 -26.43 17.98
C PHE A 20 -4.76 -25.13 17.32
N LEU A 21 -5.23 -24.14 18.09
CA LEU A 21 -5.52 -22.80 17.56
C LEU A 21 -4.24 -22.10 17.06
N ILE A 22 -3.16 -22.11 17.85
CA ILE A 22 -1.87 -21.51 17.45
C ILE A 22 -1.27 -22.24 16.24
N LEU A 23 -1.36 -23.57 16.21
CA LEU A 23 -0.92 -24.37 15.07
C LEU A 23 -1.72 -24.04 13.80
N GLY A 24 -3.05 -23.90 13.90
CA GLY A 24 -3.90 -23.51 12.78
C GLY A 24 -3.57 -22.12 12.24
N GLN A 25 -3.42 -21.13 13.14
CA GLN A 25 -3.02 -19.77 12.76
C GLN A 25 -1.64 -19.73 12.09
N SER A 26 -0.67 -20.45 12.65
CA SER A 26 0.69 -20.53 12.09
C SER A 26 0.70 -21.20 10.72
N LEU A 27 -0.10 -22.25 10.54
CA LEU A 27 -0.23 -22.95 9.26
C LEU A 27 -0.77 -22.03 8.16
N ILE A 28 -1.78 -21.21 8.47
CA ILE A 28 -2.34 -20.28 7.48
C ILE A 28 -1.33 -19.18 7.15
N ILE A 29 -0.58 -18.64 8.13
CA ILE A 29 0.48 -17.66 7.86
C ILE A 29 1.56 -18.26 6.94
N ILE A 30 1.98 -19.50 7.19
CA ILE A 30 2.94 -20.22 6.34
C ILE A 30 2.38 -20.40 4.92
N LEU A 31 1.11 -20.79 4.80
CA LEU A 31 0.46 -20.93 3.51
C LEU A 31 0.33 -19.59 2.77
N SER A 32 0.01 -18.51 3.47
CA SER A 32 -0.02 -17.15 2.90
C SER A 32 1.36 -16.72 2.39
N LEU A 33 2.43 -17.04 3.12
CA LEU A 33 3.81 -16.79 2.66
C LEU A 33 4.17 -17.63 1.43
N PHE A 34 3.76 -18.90 1.40
CA PHE A 34 3.97 -19.77 0.25
C PHE A 34 3.21 -19.27 -0.99
N LEU A 35 1.97 -18.83 -0.82
CA LEU A 35 1.17 -18.21 -1.88
C LEU A 35 1.79 -16.89 -2.36
N LEU A 36 2.31 -16.08 -1.44
CA LEU A 36 3.06 -14.87 -1.78
C LEU A 36 4.30 -15.20 -2.62
N PHE A 37 5.05 -16.25 -2.27
CA PHE A 37 6.18 -16.72 -3.06
C PHE A 37 5.76 -17.14 -4.48
N ILE A 38 4.69 -17.94 -4.61
CA ILE A 38 4.14 -18.34 -5.92
C ILE A 38 3.74 -17.10 -6.73
N LEU A 39 3.07 -16.14 -6.10
CA LEU A 39 2.62 -14.91 -6.75
C LEU A 39 3.80 -14.07 -7.27
N ILE A 40 4.85 -13.92 -6.46
CA ILE A 40 6.07 -13.22 -6.87
C ILE A 40 6.71 -13.94 -8.05
N GLN A 41 6.84 -15.27 -7.99
CA GLN A 41 7.39 -16.08 -9.08
C GLN A 41 6.56 -15.95 -10.37
N ALA A 42 5.23 -15.91 -10.26
CA ALA A 42 4.33 -15.84 -11.41
C ALA A 42 4.30 -14.46 -12.07
N ILE A 43 4.30 -13.37 -11.29
CA ILE A 43 4.10 -12.01 -11.82
C ILE A 43 5.42 -11.25 -12.01
N ARG A 44 6.38 -11.40 -11.09
CA ARG A 44 7.65 -10.66 -11.09
C ARG A 44 8.80 -11.52 -10.56
N PRO A 45 9.23 -12.58 -11.27
CA PRO A 45 10.28 -13.50 -10.80
C PRO A 45 11.63 -12.79 -10.55
N LYS A 46 11.89 -11.68 -11.23
CA LYS A 46 13.07 -10.83 -11.00
C LYS A 46 13.17 -10.31 -9.56
N MET A 47 12.04 -10.14 -8.86
CA MET A 47 12.00 -9.67 -7.49
C MET A 47 12.65 -10.65 -6.51
N LEU A 48 12.60 -11.97 -6.77
CA LEU A 48 13.25 -12.97 -5.91
C LEU A 48 14.77 -12.85 -5.89
N HIS A 49 15.36 -12.23 -6.92
CA HIS A 49 16.80 -11.97 -7.00
C HIS A 49 17.16 -10.55 -6.56
N ASN A 50 16.15 -9.70 -6.30
CA ASN A 50 16.34 -8.33 -5.85
C ASN A 50 16.05 -8.23 -4.34
N THR A 51 17.11 -8.39 -3.54
CA THR A 51 17.03 -8.47 -2.07
C THR A 51 16.27 -7.30 -1.43
N PRO A 52 16.52 -6.02 -1.78
CA PRO A 52 15.71 -4.90 -1.29
C PRO A 52 14.21 -5.00 -1.60
N GLU A 53 13.82 -5.35 -2.84
CA GLU A 53 12.40 -5.50 -3.21
C GLU A 53 11.73 -6.61 -2.40
N LEU A 54 12.40 -7.76 -2.25
CA LEU A 54 11.90 -8.89 -1.48
C LEU A 54 11.76 -8.56 0.01
N ILE A 55 12.79 -7.98 0.64
CA ILE A 55 12.75 -7.59 2.06
C ILE A 55 11.64 -6.58 2.30
N PHE A 56 11.46 -5.60 1.42
CA PHE A 56 10.41 -4.60 1.56
C PHE A 56 9.01 -5.23 1.52
N THR A 57 8.73 -6.11 0.56
CA THR A 57 7.42 -6.80 0.48
C THR A 57 7.19 -7.70 1.70
N LEU A 58 8.20 -8.44 2.16
CA LEU A 58 8.07 -9.28 3.37
C LEU A 58 7.90 -8.43 4.63
N PHE A 59 8.60 -7.30 4.74
CA PHE A 59 8.43 -6.34 5.83
C PHE A 59 6.99 -5.83 5.91
N LEU A 60 6.40 -5.43 4.77
CA LEU A 60 5.01 -4.99 4.73
C LEU A 60 4.03 -6.11 5.10
N PHE A 61 4.28 -7.34 4.66
CA PHE A 61 3.47 -8.50 5.06
C PHE A 61 3.51 -8.73 6.58
N VAL A 62 4.71 -8.73 7.16
CA VAL A 62 4.91 -8.88 8.61
C VAL A 62 4.21 -7.76 9.36
N LEU A 63 4.34 -6.51 8.89
CA LEU A 63 3.68 -5.34 9.48
C LEU A 63 2.16 -5.51 9.54
N VAL A 64 1.54 -6.02 8.47
CA VAL A 64 0.09 -6.30 8.43
C VAL A 64 -0.28 -7.37 9.46
N VAL A 65 0.42 -8.50 9.46
CA VAL A 65 0.11 -9.63 10.35
C VAL A 65 0.31 -9.24 11.81
N THR A 66 1.45 -8.62 12.16
CA THR A 66 1.73 -8.22 13.55
C THR A 66 0.85 -7.06 13.99
N GLY A 67 0.61 -6.08 13.10
CA GLY A 67 -0.26 -4.95 13.38
C GLY A 67 -1.69 -5.41 13.69
N ALA A 68 -2.24 -6.28 12.83
CA ALA A 68 -3.56 -6.86 13.06
C ALA A 68 -3.59 -7.71 14.35
N SER A 69 -2.59 -8.57 14.55
CA SER A 69 -2.53 -9.46 15.72
C SER A 69 -2.45 -8.71 17.06
N ILE A 70 -1.63 -7.66 17.13
CA ILE A 70 -1.47 -6.84 18.34
C ILE A 70 -2.76 -6.06 18.59
N THR A 71 -3.29 -5.38 17.57
CA THR A 71 -4.49 -4.57 17.71
C THR A 71 -5.71 -5.41 18.11
N TYR A 72 -5.89 -6.58 17.49
CA TYR A 72 -6.99 -7.48 17.84
C TYR A 72 -6.92 -7.96 19.30
N LYS A 73 -5.71 -8.22 19.83
CA LYS A 73 -5.51 -8.60 21.24
C LYS A 73 -5.82 -7.48 22.22
N ILE A 74 -5.60 -6.22 21.84
CA ILE A 74 -5.90 -5.06 22.69
C ILE A 74 -7.41 -4.80 22.67
N GLU A 75 -7.96 -4.59 21.48
CA GLU A 75 -9.38 -4.31 21.28
C GLU A 75 -9.79 -4.68 19.84
N PRO A 76 -10.70 -5.65 19.62
CA PRO A 76 -11.11 -6.04 18.27
C PRO A 76 -11.66 -4.90 17.42
N ALA A 77 -12.38 -3.95 18.02
CA ALA A 77 -12.91 -2.77 17.32
C ALA A 77 -11.80 -1.80 16.85
N ALA A 78 -10.60 -1.85 17.45
CA ALA A 78 -9.47 -1.04 17.03
C ALA A 78 -8.88 -1.51 15.69
N LEU A 79 -9.24 -2.69 15.16
CA LEU A 79 -8.79 -3.10 13.82
C LEU A 79 -9.28 -2.18 12.71
N TYR A 80 -10.47 -1.59 12.87
CA TYR A 80 -11.03 -0.60 11.94
C TYR A 80 -10.27 0.74 11.97
N LEU A 81 -9.37 0.93 12.93
CA LEU A 81 -8.46 2.07 13.02
C LEU A 81 -7.23 1.90 12.12
N LEU A 82 -6.84 0.66 11.82
CA LEU A 82 -5.64 0.37 11.05
C LEU A 82 -5.88 0.66 9.57
N PRO A 83 -5.05 1.51 8.93
CA PRO A 83 -5.26 1.88 7.55
C PRO A 83 -4.60 0.86 6.61
N PHE A 84 -5.12 -0.37 6.55
CA PHE A 84 -4.56 -1.41 5.67
C PHE A 84 -4.39 -0.99 4.20
N PRO A 85 -5.27 -0.16 3.59
CA PRO A 85 -5.06 0.36 2.24
C PRO A 85 -3.77 1.18 2.05
N VAL A 86 -3.08 1.60 3.11
CA VAL A 86 -1.73 2.21 3.01
C VAL A 86 -0.71 1.24 2.43
N ILE A 87 -0.90 -0.08 2.60
CA ILE A 87 -0.03 -1.08 1.99
C ILE A 87 -0.06 -0.95 0.45
N VAL A 88 -1.22 -0.63 -0.12
CA VAL A 88 -1.34 -0.30 -1.54
C VAL A 88 -0.49 0.91 -1.90
N LEU A 89 -0.57 1.99 -1.11
CA LEU A 89 0.22 3.21 -1.37
C LEU A 89 1.70 2.86 -1.47
N PHE A 90 2.20 2.09 -0.51
CA PHE A 90 3.60 1.68 -0.46
C PHE A 90 3.99 0.77 -1.62
N MET A 91 3.15 -0.22 -1.96
CA MET A 91 3.43 -1.12 -3.06
C MET A 91 3.36 -0.41 -4.43
N ASP A 92 2.31 0.36 -4.70
CA ASP A 92 2.13 1.07 -5.98
C ASP A 92 3.12 2.25 -6.15
N SER A 93 3.69 2.76 -5.05
CA SER A 93 4.76 3.76 -5.14
C SER A 93 6.04 3.22 -5.76
N PHE A 94 6.33 1.92 -5.64
CA PHE A 94 7.60 1.32 -6.08
C PHE A 94 7.43 0.22 -7.14
N PHE A 95 6.27 -0.41 -7.19
CA PHE A 95 5.99 -1.54 -8.08
C PHE A 95 4.84 -1.23 -9.04
N PRO A 96 4.78 -1.93 -10.19
CA PRO A 96 3.65 -1.82 -11.11
C PRO A 96 2.34 -2.27 -10.45
N THR A 97 1.25 -1.54 -10.69
CA THR A 97 -0.10 -1.83 -10.13
C THR A 97 -0.56 -3.27 -10.36
N ARG A 98 -0.22 -3.87 -11.51
CA ARG A 98 -0.52 -5.28 -11.84
C ARG A 98 0.07 -6.30 -10.85
N PHE A 99 1.08 -5.90 -10.09
CA PHE A 99 1.69 -6.68 -9.02
C PHE A 99 1.18 -6.24 -7.65
N SER A 100 1.03 -4.93 -7.43
CA SER A 100 0.61 -4.37 -6.13
C SER A 100 -0.79 -4.83 -5.68
N LEU A 101 -1.79 -4.85 -6.58
CA LEU A 101 -3.16 -5.25 -6.22
C LEU A 101 -3.25 -6.72 -5.77
N PRO A 102 -2.76 -7.71 -6.55
CA PRO A 102 -2.79 -9.09 -6.10
C PRO A 102 -2.08 -9.26 -4.75
N VAL A 103 -0.85 -8.73 -4.60
CA VAL A 103 -0.09 -8.89 -3.36
C VAL A 103 -0.84 -8.32 -2.17
N TYR A 104 -1.46 -7.15 -2.33
CA TYR A 104 -2.29 -6.55 -1.28
C TYR A 104 -3.46 -7.44 -0.85
N ILE A 105 -4.20 -8.03 -1.80
CA ILE A 105 -5.30 -8.95 -1.48
C ILE A 105 -4.77 -10.16 -0.69
N PHE A 106 -3.62 -10.73 -1.08
CA PHE A 106 -3.00 -11.83 -0.35
C PHE A 106 -2.57 -11.43 1.07
N PHE A 107 -2.17 -10.17 1.30
CA PHE A 107 -1.83 -9.69 2.64
C PHE A 107 -3.04 -9.62 3.56
N LEU A 108 -4.27 -9.62 3.03
CA LEU A 108 -5.50 -9.59 3.81
C LEU A 108 -5.98 -10.99 4.23
N ILE A 109 -5.45 -12.07 3.67
CA ILE A 109 -5.84 -13.45 4.04
C ILE A 109 -5.62 -13.72 5.54
N PRO A 110 -4.46 -13.36 6.14
CA PRO A 110 -4.26 -13.53 7.58
C PRO A 110 -5.27 -12.78 8.45
N LEU A 111 -5.85 -11.66 7.97
CA LEU A 111 -6.82 -10.91 8.77
C LEU A 111 -8.05 -11.76 9.06
N ALA A 112 -8.59 -12.46 8.07
CA ALA A 112 -9.78 -13.30 8.25
C ALA A 112 -9.59 -14.39 9.32
N VAL A 113 -8.35 -14.87 9.49
CA VAL A 113 -7.98 -15.87 10.49
C VAL A 113 -7.77 -15.24 11.87
N ILE A 114 -7.16 -14.06 11.91
CA ILE A 114 -6.89 -13.33 13.16
C ILE A 114 -8.22 -12.90 13.80
N THR A 115 -9.17 -12.44 13.00
CA THR A 115 -10.46 -11.90 13.48
C THR A 115 -11.55 -12.94 13.66
N ASP A 116 -11.32 -14.17 13.18
CA ASP A 116 -12.36 -15.20 13.01
C ASP A 116 -13.59 -14.66 12.24
N SER A 117 -13.36 -13.69 11.34
CA SER A 117 -14.40 -12.99 10.60
C SER A 117 -13.86 -12.44 9.29
N TYR A 118 -14.62 -12.64 8.21
CA TYR A 118 -14.26 -12.13 6.89
C TYR A 118 -14.56 -10.62 6.72
N HIS A 119 -15.29 -9.99 7.65
CA HIS A 119 -15.78 -8.61 7.48
C HIS A 119 -14.64 -7.61 7.27
N VAL A 120 -13.64 -7.63 8.16
CA VAL A 120 -12.48 -6.73 8.08
C VAL A 120 -11.71 -6.94 6.78
N ALA A 121 -11.54 -8.19 6.33
CA ALA A 121 -10.86 -8.48 5.07
C ALA A 121 -11.64 -7.94 3.86
N LEU A 122 -12.96 -8.17 3.77
CA LEU A 122 -13.78 -7.69 2.67
C LEU A 122 -13.81 -6.15 2.57
N ILE A 123 -13.99 -5.48 3.70
CA ILE A 123 -13.95 -4.01 3.77
C ILE A 123 -12.62 -3.48 3.22
N ASN A 124 -11.51 -4.10 3.61
CA ASN A 124 -10.19 -3.67 3.16
C ASN A 124 -9.85 -4.07 1.72
N ILE A 125 -10.44 -5.14 1.18
CA ILE A 125 -10.31 -5.46 -0.26
C ILE A 125 -10.91 -4.35 -1.10
N ILE A 126 -12.14 -3.92 -0.78
CA ILE A 126 -12.83 -2.87 -1.54
C ILE A 126 -12.17 -1.51 -1.32
N ALA A 127 -11.90 -1.14 -0.06
CA ALA A 127 -11.23 0.12 0.26
C ALA A 127 -9.83 0.22 -0.36
N GLY A 128 -9.07 -0.89 -0.37
CA GLY A 128 -7.78 -0.97 -1.04
C GLY A 128 -7.89 -0.88 -2.57
N GLY A 129 -8.91 -1.48 -3.17
CA GLY A 129 -9.19 -1.31 -4.60
C GLY A 129 -9.46 0.14 -4.98
N VAL A 130 -10.27 0.85 -4.19
CA VAL A 130 -10.49 2.30 -4.34
C VAL A 130 -9.17 3.05 -4.16
N ALA A 131 -8.40 2.71 -3.12
CA ALA A 131 -7.11 3.36 -2.84
C ALA A 131 -6.11 3.24 -4.01
N ILE A 132 -6.05 2.09 -4.71
CA ILE A 132 -5.19 1.92 -5.88
C ILE A 132 -5.47 2.97 -6.95
N TYR A 133 -6.74 3.09 -7.33
CA TYR A 133 -7.13 4.01 -8.38
C TYR A 133 -6.81 5.44 -7.96
N VAL A 134 -7.23 5.78 -6.75
CA VAL A 134 -7.20 7.14 -6.23
C VAL A 134 -5.77 7.61 -5.96
N PHE A 135 -4.91 6.81 -5.33
CA PHE A 135 -3.50 7.19 -5.07
C PHE A 135 -2.71 7.43 -6.34
N ARG A 136 -3.01 6.69 -7.41
CA ARG A 136 -2.33 6.84 -8.68
C ARG A 136 -2.58 8.21 -9.31
N PHE A 137 -3.81 8.70 -9.24
CA PHE A 137 -4.24 9.96 -9.87
C PHE A 137 -4.17 11.17 -8.94
N TRP A 138 -4.43 11.00 -7.65
CA TRP A 138 -4.67 12.07 -6.68
C TRP A 138 -3.67 12.06 -5.51
N GLY A 139 -2.45 11.58 -5.74
CA GLY A 139 -1.40 11.49 -4.72
C GLY A 139 -0.61 12.77 -4.41
N ARG A 140 -1.03 13.96 -4.89
CA ARG A 140 -0.24 15.21 -4.78
C ARG A 140 -0.98 16.34 -4.04
N GLY A 141 -0.30 16.95 -3.06
CA GLY A 141 -0.80 18.12 -2.33
C GLY A 141 -2.20 17.88 -1.74
N TRP A 142 -3.12 18.81 -1.97
CA TRP A 142 -4.50 18.73 -1.45
C TRP A 142 -5.27 17.48 -1.94
N GLN A 143 -4.90 16.91 -3.08
CA GLN A 143 -5.58 15.74 -3.65
C GLN A 143 -5.44 14.49 -2.75
N GLN A 144 -4.43 14.46 -1.87
CA GLN A 144 -4.27 13.40 -0.88
C GLN A 144 -5.43 13.37 0.13
N PHE A 145 -6.02 14.54 0.45
CA PHE A 145 -7.21 14.62 1.29
C PHE A 145 -8.43 14.06 0.57
N LEU A 146 -8.60 14.39 -0.71
CA LEU A 146 -9.66 13.80 -1.53
C LEU A 146 -9.49 12.27 -1.61
N SER A 147 -8.25 11.82 -1.65
CA SER A 147 -7.94 10.40 -1.68
C SER A 147 -8.40 9.67 -0.42
N ALA A 148 -8.05 10.21 0.74
CA ALA A 148 -8.48 9.70 2.04
C ALA A 148 -10.00 9.77 2.22
N LEU A 149 -10.64 10.83 1.72
CA LEU A 149 -12.09 10.98 1.76
C LEU A 149 -12.80 9.89 0.94
N LEU A 150 -12.32 9.59 -0.27
CA LEU A 150 -12.90 8.51 -1.08
C LEU A 150 -12.74 7.14 -0.43
N VAL A 151 -11.60 6.87 0.19
CA VAL A 151 -11.39 5.60 0.92
C VAL A 151 -12.25 5.54 2.18
N PHE A 152 -12.43 6.67 2.88
CA PHE A 152 -13.36 6.77 4.00
C PHE A 152 -14.79 6.44 3.57
N ILE A 153 -15.25 7.04 2.48
CA ILE A 153 -16.56 6.77 1.88
C ILE A 153 -16.67 5.29 1.52
N ALA A 154 -15.65 4.69 0.91
CA ALA A 154 -15.64 3.27 0.59
C ALA A 154 -15.78 2.39 1.85
N TYR A 155 -15.07 2.70 2.94
CA TYR A 155 -15.26 2.00 4.21
C TYR A 155 -16.70 2.07 4.68
N LEU A 156 -17.30 3.26 4.72
CA LEU A 156 -18.69 3.45 5.17
C LEU A 156 -19.70 2.69 4.32
N PHE A 157 -19.56 2.72 2.99
CA PHE A 157 -20.48 2.02 2.10
C PHE A 157 -20.43 0.51 2.26
N VAL A 158 -19.23 -0.06 2.40
CA VAL A 158 -19.08 -1.51 2.58
C VAL A 158 -19.55 -1.93 3.96
N ASP A 159 -19.19 -1.18 4.99
CA ASP A 159 -19.65 -1.41 6.35
C ASP A 159 -21.18 -1.37 6.44
N LEU A 160 -21.81 -0.36 5.85
CA LEU A 160 -23.26 -0.24 5.75
C LEU A 160 -23.87 -1.44 5.01
N ALA A 161 -23.29 -1.87 3.89
CA ALA A 161 -23.77 -3.03 3.15
C ALA A 161 -23.71 -4.32 3.99
N ILE A 162 -22.62 -4.54 4.72
CA ILE A 162 -22.47 -5.70 5.60
C ILE A 162 -23.49 -5.66 6.74
N HIS A 163 -23.71 -4.50 7.37
CA HIS A 163 -24.72 -4.34 8.41
C HIS A 163 -26.14 -4.61 7.88
N LEU A 164 -26.48 -4.11 6.70
CA LEU A 164 -27.78 -4.38 6.06
C LEU A 164 -27.98 -5.87 5.76
N ILE A 165 -26.93 -6.57 5.30
CA ILE A 165 -26.98 -8.01 5.03
C ILE A 165 -27.11 -8.81 6.33
N SER A 166 -26.40 -8.42 7.38
CA SER A 166 -26.28 -9.22 8.62
C SER A 166 -27.42 -8.97 9.60
N GLU A 167 -27.86 -7.72 9.76
CA GLU A 167 -28.81 -7.32 10.79
C GLU A 167 -30.15 -6.82 10.22
N GLY A 168 -30.22 -6.49 8.93
CA GLY A 168 -31.45 -6.01 8.28
C GLY A 168 -31.98 -4.68 8.83
N THR A 169 -31.20 -3.95 9.64
CA THR A 169 -31.62 -2.69 10.29
C THR A 169 -30.52 -1.64 10.23
N LEU A 170 -30.92 -0.36 10.34
CA LEU A 170 -30.02 0.80 10.41
C LEU A 170 -29.77 1.29 11.84
N GLU A 171 -30.48 0.76 12.84
CA GLU A 171 -30.52 1.31 14.20
C GLU A 171 -29.25 1.04 15.04
N ARG A 172 -28.31 0.23 14.52
CA ARG A 172 -27.12 -0.23 15.25
C ARG A 172 -25.78 0.13 14.60
N LEU A 173 -25.70 1.21 13.84
CA LEU A 173 -24.41 1.70 13.36
C LEU A 173 -23.51 2.08 14.53
N ASN A 174 -22.35 1.43 14.63
CA ASN A 174 -21.42 1.63 15.73
C ASN A 174 -20.61 2.92 15.54
N GLY A 175 -20.93 3.96 16.33
CA GLY A 175 -20.22 5.25 16.28
C GLY A 175 -18.70 5.16 16.55
N VAL A 176 -18.24 4.13 17.27
CA VAL A 176 -16.80 3.86 17.46
C VAL A 176 -16.15 3.40 16.16
N VAL A 177 -16.80 2.51 15.42
CA VAL A 177 -16.30 2.00 14.13
C VAL A 177 -16.26 3.12 13.09
N PHE A 178 -17.31 3.96 13.03
CA PHE A 178 -17.33 5.16 12.19
C PHE A 178 -16.14 6.09 12.48
N ARG A 179 -15.90 6.39 13.75
CA ARG A 179 -14.75 7.20 14.18
C ARG A 179 -13.43 6.55 13.77
N ASN A 180 -13.30 5.25 13.95
CA ASN A 180 -12.08 4.51 13.62
C ASN A 180 -11.78 4.56 12.12
N TYR A 181 -12.78 4.43 11.24
CA TYR A 181 -12.58 4.64 9.81
C TYR A 181 -12.12 6.06 9.47
N GLY A 182 -12.68 7.07 10.16
CA GLY A 182 -12.28 8.46 9.95
C GLY A 182 -10.81 8.67 10.31
N VAL A 183 -10.38 8.14 11.44
CA VAL A 183 -8.97 8.19 11.86
C VAL A 183 -8.09 7.35 10.93
N ALA A 184 -8.51 6.16 10.51
CA ALA A 184 -7.78 5.34 9.55
C ALA A 184 -7.51 6.12 8.25
N SER A 185 -8.52 6.78 7.70
CA SER A 185 -8.37 7.62 6.51
C SER A 185 -7.43 8.81 6.72
N VAL A 186 -7.44 9.44 7.90
CA VAL A 186 -6.46 10.48 8.23
C VAL A 186 -5.03 9.91 8.32
N LEU A 187 -4.87 8.72 8.93
CA LEU A 187 -3.57 8.03 8.98
C LEU A 187 -3.05 7.66 7.60
N MET A 188 -3.93 7.46 6.60
CA MET A 188 -3.49 7.28 5.20
C MET A 188 -2.76 8.52 4.67
N ILE A 189 -3.24 9.72 5.01
CA ILE A 189 -2.56 10.98 4.63
C ILE A 189 -1.19 11.05 5.33
N ALA A 190 -1.15 10.74 6.62
CA ALA A 190 0.08 10.73 7.41
C ALA A 190 1.11 9.69 6.91
N SER A 191 0.69 8.73 6.09
CA SER A 191 1.56 7.68 5.54
C SER A 191 2.29 8.10 4.26
N TYR A 192 1.88 9.16 3.55
CA TYR A 192 2.57 9.61 2.33
C TYR A 192 4.06 9.96 2.56
N PRO A 193 4.44 10.69 3.63
CA PRO A 193 5.84 10.94 3.93
C PRO A 193 6.67 9.67 4.15
N LEU A 194 6.05 8.55 4.58
CA LEU A 194 6.76 7.28 4.77
C LEU A 194 7.25 6.67 3.45
N VAL A 195 6.65 7.04 2.31
CA VAL A 195 7.17 6.66 0.98
C VAL A 195 8.60 7.19 0.82
N PHE A 196 8.86 8.44 1.19
CA PHE A 196 10.21 9.02 1.13
C PHE A 196 11.18 8.31 2.10
N LEU A 197 10.71 7.91 3.29
CA LEU A 197 11.53 7.12 4.20
C LEU A 197 11.92 5.78 3.55
N PHE A 198 10.98 5.09 2.90
CA PHE A 198 11.25 3.84 2.22
C PHE A 198 12.17 4.00 1.00
N GLU A 199 12.10 5.11 0.27
CA GLU A 199 13.11 5.43 -0.77
C GLU A 199 14.52 5.41 -0.19
N LYS A 200 14.74 6.04 0.97
CA LYS A 200 16.05 6.15 1.59
C LYS A 200 16.53 4.83 2.19
N VAL A 201 15.64 4.09 2.84
CA VAL A 201 15.99 2.82 3.50
C VAL A 201 16.26 1.71 2.48
N PHE A 202 15.46 1.63 1.42
CA PHE A 202 15.55 0.54 0.44
C PHE A 202 16.27 0.92 -0.87
N GLY A 203 16.65 2.19 -1.04
CA GLY A 203 17.31 2.67 -2.25
C GLY A 203 16.39 2.72 -3.47
N PHE A 204 15.07 2.79 -3.25
CA PHE A 204 14.09 2.86 -4.32
C PHE A 204 13.93 4.29 -4.86
N VAL A 205 13.34 4.38 -6.06
CA VAL A 205 12.85 5.64 -6.61
C VAL A 205 11.34 5.50 -6.80
N SER A 206 10.55 6.26 -6.04
CA SER A 206 9.09 6.19 -6.13
C SER A 206 8.57 6.84 -7.41
N ILE A 207 7.35 6.45 -7.80
CA ILE A 207 6.64 7.10 -8.92
C ILE A 207 6.43 8.60 -8.64
N SER A 208 6.10 9.00 -7.41
CA SER A 208 5.94 10.42 -7.06
C SER A 208 7.26 11.19 -7.27
N ARG A 209 8.38 10.65 -6.78
CA ARG A 209 9.71 11.25 -6.99
C ARG A 209 10.06 11.36 -8.47
N LEU A 210 9.78 10.34 -9.27
CA LEU A 210 10.00 10.41 -10.72
C LEU A 210 9.14 11.49 -11.38
N ARG A 211 7.87 11.61 -11.00
CA ARG A 211 7.00 12.67 -11.53
C ARG A 211 7.46 14.07 -11.09
N ASP A 212 8.07 14.21 -9.91
CA ASP A 212 8.62 15.49 -9.43
C ASP A 212 9.93 15.85 -10.13
N LEU A 213 10.76 14.85 -10.45
CA LEU A 213 11.97 15.05 -11.24
C LEU A 213 11.66 15.34 -12.71
N ALA A 214 10.59 14.77 -13.25
CA ALA A 214 10.15 15.02 -14.62
C ALA A 214 9.63 16.45 -14.87
N ASP A 215 9.35 17.22 -13.81
CA ASP A 215 8.91 18.61 -13.91
C ASP A 215 10.08 19.51 -14.33
N THR A 216 9.96 20.13 -15.50
CA THR A 216 10.97 21.06 -16.04
C THR A 216 11.08 22.36 -15.24
N GLY A 217 10.09 22.67 -14.39
CA GLY A 217 10.16 23.77 -13.43
C GLY A 217 11.09 23.50 -12.25
N ASN A 218 11.57 22.26 -12.09
CA ASN A 218 12.54 21.93 -11.03
C ASN A 218 13.84 22.72 -11.23
N LYS A 219 14.44 23.17 -10.12
CA LYS A 219 15.61 24.05 -10.08
C LYS A 219 16.71 23.62 -11.06
N ALA A 220 17.04 22.33 -11.09
CA ALA A 220 18.12 21.81 -11.93
C ALA A 220 17.81 21.88 -13.44
N LEU A 221 16.59 21.49 -13.85
CA LEU A 221 16.19 21.56 -15.26
C LEU A 221 15.94 23.01 -15.71
N ARG A 222 15.47 23.86 -14.81
CA ARG A 222 15.37 25.30 -15.06
C ARG A 222 16.74 25.93 -15.28
N GLU A 223 17.72 25.60 -14.44
CA GLU A 223 19.10 26.06 -14.60
C GLU A 223 19.75 25.56 -15.89
N LEU A 224 19.50 24.30 -16.28
CA LEU A 224 19.92 23.76 -17.59
C LEU A 224 19.30 24.56 -18.74
N SER A 225 18.01 24.88 -18.65
CA SER A 225 17.31 25.66 -19.67
C SER A 225 17.85 27.09 -19.78
N GLU A 226 18.27 27.71 -18.68
CA GLU A 226 18.80 29.07 -18.65
C GLU A 226 20.25 29.14 -19.16
N LYS A 227 21.10 28.18 -18.78
CA LYS A 227 22.53 28.19 -19.11
C LYS A 227 22.89 27.49 -20.41
N ALA A 228 22.18 26.41 -20.75
CA ALA A 228 22.47 25.58 -21.93
C ALA A 228 21.16 25.16 -22.65
N PRO A 229 20.45 26.11 -23.28
CA PRO A 229 19.13 25.85 -23.89
C PRO A 229 19.16 24.77 -24.99
N GLY A 230 20.25 24.68 -25.76
CA GLY A 230 20.44 23.62 -26.76
C GLY A 230 20.47 22.22 -26.14
N THR A 231 21.18 22.06 -25.02
CA THR A 231 21.24 20.80 -24.25
C THR A 231 19.88 20.44 -23.66
N MET A 232 19.12 21.44 -23.19
CA MET A 232 17.75 21.21 -22.71
C MET A 232 16.83 20.70 -23.81
N GLN A 233 16.87 21.33 -25.00
CA GLN A 233 16.07 20.89 -26.15
C GLN A 233 16.45 19.48 -26.61
N HIS A 234 17.76 19.18 -26.64
CA HIS A 234 18.25 17.83 -26.92
C HIS A 234 17.72 16.82 -25.90
N SER A 235 17.83 17.11 -24.61
CA SER A 235 17.39 16.23 -23.52
C SER A 235 15.89 15.95 -23.58
N LEU A 236 15.07 16.96 -23.95
CA LEU A 236 13.63 16.78 -24.17
C LEU A 236 13.32 15.84 -25.35
N GLN A 237 14.05 15.97 -26.46
CA GLN A 237 13.89 15.09 -27.63
C GLN A 237 14.28 13.64 -27.29
N VAL A 238 15.42 13.46 -26.63
CA VAL A 238 15.88 12.13 -26.17
C VAL A 238 14.91 11.53 -25.17
N ALA A 239 14.39 12.32 -24.23
CA ALA A 239 13.42 11.84 -23.24
C ALA A 239 12.12 11.33 -23.88
N ASN A 240 11.60 12.03 -24.89
CA ASN A 240 10.40 11.58 -25.61
C ASN A 240 10.65 10.27 -26.40
N LEU A 241 11.81 10.15 -27.06
CA LEU A 241 12.19 8.92 -27.77
C LEU A 241 12.40 7.75 -26.81
N ALA A 242 13.15 7.96 -25.74
CA ALA A 242 13.43 6.96 -24.72
C ALA A 242 12.16 6.48 -24.02
N GLU A 243 11.24 7.40 -23.69
CA GLU A 243 9.95 7.05 -23.13
C GLU A 243 9.12 6.19 -24.08
N THR A 244 9.03 6.61 -25.35
CA THR A 244 8.26 5.88 -26.37
C THR A 244 8.82 4.47 -26.56
N ALA A 245 10.14 4.34 -26.73
CA ALA A 245 10.81 3.05 -26.86
C ALA A 245 10.59 2.16 -25.63
N ALA A 246 10.75 2.72 -24.42
CA ALA A 246 10.55 2.00 -23.18
C ALA A 246 9.10 1.53 -23.00
N ARG A 247 8.10 2.35 -23.37
CA ARG A 247 6.68 1.95 -23.36
C ARG A 247 6.44 0.76 -24.28
N THR A 248 6.98 0.79 -25.50
CA THR A 248 6.80 -0.26 -26.51
C THR A 248 7.32 -1.61 -26.06
N ILE A 249 8.47 -1.65 -25.36
CA ILE A 249 9.05 -2.90 -24.84
C ILE A 249 8.57 -3.26 -23.42
N GLY A 250 7.65 -2.48 -22.84
CA GLY A 250 7.13 -2.71 -21.48
C GLY A 250 8.13 -2.42 -20.35
N ALA A 251 9.15 -1.60 -20.60
CA ALA A 251 10.08 -1.10 -19.59
C ALA A 251 9.48 0.07 -18.79
N ASN A 252 10.19 0.54 -17.75
CA ASN A 252 9.75 1.68 -16.95
C ASN A 252 9.95 2.99 -17.71
N ALA A 253 8.94 3.37 -18.48
CA ALA A 253 8.95 4.55 -19.34
C ALA A 253 9.21 5.86 -18.61
N LEU A 254 8.62 6.04 -17.43
CA LEU A 254 8.80 7.27 -16.65
C LEU A 254 10.24 7.38 -16.13
N LEU A 255 10.83 6.27 -15.68
CA LEU A 255 12.24 6.23 -15.29
C LEU A 255 13.16 6.55 -16.47
N CYS A 256 12.92 5.98 -17.65
CA CYS A 256 13.70 6.28 -18.86
C CYS A 256 13.57 7.75 -19.27
N ARG A 257 12.36 8.31 -19.23
CA ARG A 257 12.11 9.73 -19.51
C ARG A 257 12.92 10.62 -18.57
N VAL A 258 12.82 10.37 -17.26
CA VAL A 258 13.54 11.15 -16.24
C VAL A 258 15.05 10.97 -16.41
N GLY A 259 15.54 9.76 -16.59
CA GLY A 259 16.96 9.51 -16.84
C GLY A 259 17.50 10.32 -18.02
N ALA A 260 16.76 10.37 -19.13
CA ALA A 260 17.12 11.17 -20.30
C ALA A 260 17.07 12.68 -20.05
N LEU A 261 16.12 13.19 -19.24
CA LEU A 261 16.09 14.62 -18.89
C LEU A 261 17.33 15.09 -18.14
N TYR A 262 17.94 14.22 -17.34
CA TYR A 262 19.09 14.55 -16.50
C TYR A 262 20.42 13.99 -17.02
N HIS A 263 20.44 13.24 -18.13
CA HIS A 263 21.65 12.54 -18.59
C HIS A 263 22.81 13.49 -18.91
N ASP A 264 22.49 14.70 -19.37
CA ASP A 264 23.43 15.74 -19.79
C ASP A 264 23.46 16.93 -18.80
N ILE A 265 22.89 16.79 -17.60
CA ILE A 265 22.80 17.87 -16.60
C ILE A 265 24.18 18.45 -16.23
N GLY A 266 25.25 17.66 -16.36
CA GLY A 266 26.63 18.08 -16.10
C GLY A 266 27.14 19.18 -17.04
N LYS A 267 26.53 19.36 -18.23
CA LYS A 267 26.89 20.42 -19.18
C LYS A 267 26.59 21.83 -18.66
N ILE A 268 25.80 21.97 -17.58
CA ILE A 268 25.59 23.26 -16.88
C ILE A 268 26.91 23.95 -16.51
N ASN A 269 27.93 23.17 -16.16
CA ASN A 269 29.22 23.71 -15.68
C ASN A 269 30.14 24.18 -16.82
N ASN A 270 29.92 23.70 -18.04
CA ASN A 270 30.67 24.06 -19.26
C ASN A 270 29.69 24.06 -20.45
N PRO A 271 28.81 25.08 -20.52
CA PRO A 271 27.64 25.09 -21.41
C PRO A 271 27.99 25.21 -22.90
#